data_AF-A0A1M4XTT4-F1
#
_entry.id   AF-A0A1M4XTT4-F1
#
_cell.length_a   1.000
_cell.length_b   1.000
_cell.length_c   1.000
_cell.angle_alpha   90.00
_cell.angle_beta   90.00
_cell.angle_gamma   90.00
#
_symmetry.space_group_name_H-M   'P 1'
#
loop_
_entity.id
_entity.type
_entity.pdbx_description
1 polymer ?
#
loop_
_entity_poly.entity_id
_entity_poly.type
_entity_poly.pdbx_seq_one_letter_code
_entity_poly.pdbx_strand_id
1 'polypeptide(L)'
;MENEKKHKKIWINALKNKYLIASVLFLTWIVFFDENSFVSHSENKRRLNELTKQKKYYIERIEADKQKLEDLSAGEKQLEKFAREQYYMSKPDEDLFIVIEEE
;
A
#
# COMPACT_ATOMS: atom_id res chain seq x y z
N MET A 1 -2.73 35.63 47.32
CA MET A 1 -4.20 35.61 47.10
C MET A 1 -4.68 36.66 46.10
N GLU A 2 -4.05 37.84 45.98
CA GLU A 2 -4.53 38.93 45.10
C GLU A 2 -4.12 38.76 43.63
N ASN A 3 -2.91 38.26 43.37
CA ASN A 3 -2.44 37.97 42.01
C ASN A 3 -3.25 36.86 41.32
N GLU A 4 -3.66 35.81 42.04
CA GLU A 4 -4.53 34.76 41.48
C GLU A 4 -5.88 35.30 41.00
N LYS A 5 -6.49 36.22 41.77
CA LYS A 5 -7.75 36.85 41.40
C LYS A 5 -7.59 37.74 40.16
N LYS A 6 -6.46 38.46 40.05
CA LYS A 6 -6.14 39.29 38.89
C LYS A 6 -5.95 38.45 37.62
N HIS A 7 -5.21 37.34 37.69
CA HIS A 7 -5.08 36.41 36.57
C HIS A 7 -6.43 35.84 36.18
N LYS A 8 -7.23 35.32 37.12
CA LYS A 8 -8.59 34.82 36.84
C LYS A 8 -9.46 35.85 36.12
N LYS A 9 -9.42 37.12 36.54
CA LYS A 9 -10.21 38.19 35.90
C LYS A 9 -9.76 38.50 34.46
N ILE A 10 -8.46 38.44 34.19
CA ILE A 10 -7.91 38.60 32.82
C ILE A 10 -8.32 37.42 31.93
N TRP A 11 -8.20 36.19 32.44
CA TRP A 11 -8.64 34.98 31.72
C TRP A 11 -10.14 35.00 31.42
N ILE A 12 -10.97 35.42 32.39
CA ILE A 12 -12.43 35.53 32.22
C ILE A 12 -12.80 36.60 31.17
N ASN A 13 -12.09 37.73 31.13
CA ASN A 13 -12.33 38.76 30.11
C ASN A 13 -11.84 38.34 28.72
N ALA A 14 -10.74 37.59 28.63
CA ALA A 14 -10.27 36.99 27.38
C ALA A 14 -11.29 35.98 26.83
N LEU A 15 -11.89 35.15 27.70
CA LEU A 15 -12.97 34.21 27.38
C LEU A 15 -14.31 34.88 27.00
N LYS A 16 -14.50 36.17 27.28
CA LYS A 16 -15.69 36.93 26.86
C LYS A 16 -15.52 37.64 25.51
N ASN A 17 -14.32 37.64 24.95
CA ASN A 17 -14.07 38.27 23.66
C ASN A 17 -14.58 37.34 22.53
N LYS A 18 -15.65 37.77 21.86
CA LYS A 18 -16.25 37.05 20.72
C LYS A 18 -15.25 36.71 19.61
N TYR A 19 -14.24 37.56 19.39
CA TYR A 19 -13.19 37.31 18.39
C TYR A 19 -12.24 36.20 18.83
N LEU A 20 -11.92 36.12 20.13
CA LEU A 20 -11.05 35.05 20.66
C LEU A 20 -11.77 33.71 20.61
N ILE A 21 -13.05 33.66 20.99
CA ILE A 21 -13.86 32.43 20.88
C ILE A 21 -13.96 32.00 19.42
N ALA A 22 -14.27 32.93 18.50
CA ALA A 22 -14.34 32.62 17.07
C ALA A 22 -13.00 32.11 16.52
N SER A 23 -11.88 32.73 16.89
CA SER A 23 -10.55 32.27 16.49
C SER A 23 -10.20 30.90 17.06
N VAL A 24 -10.54 30.62 18.32
CA VAL A 24 -10.29 29.30 18.95
C VAL A 24 -11.14 28.22 18.29
N LEU A 25 -12.42 28.50 18.02
CA LEU A 25 -13.30 27.57 17.29
C LEU A 25 -12.80 27.33 15.86
N PHE A 26 -12.34 28.38 15.18
CA PHE A 26 -11.78 28.28 13.83
C PHE A 26 -10.47 27.48 13.80
N LEU A 27 -9.57 27.72 14.75
CA LEU A 27 -8.33 26.94 14.90
C LEU A 27 -8.63 25.49 15.27
N THR A 28 -9.58 25.25 16.17
CA THR A 28 -10.03 23.90 16.51
C THR A 28 -10.64 23.22 15.29
N TRP A 29 -11.40 23.94 14.47
CA TRP A 29 -11.95 23.41 13.22
C TRP A 29 -10.85 22.97 12.25
N ILE A 30 -9.85 23.82 12.01
CA ILE A 30 -8.72 23.50 11.14
C ILE A 30 -7.88 22.34 11.71
N VAL A 31 -7.71 22.26 13.03
CA VAL A 31 -6.86 21.22 13.63
C VAL A 31 -7.56 19.86 13.67
N PHE A 32 -8.87 19.82 13.92
CA PHE A 32 -9.61 18.57 14.16
C PHE A 32 -10.43 18.09 12.96
N PHE A 33 -10.97 18.99 12.14
CA PHE A 33 -11.89 18.66 11.04
C PHE A 33 -11.28 18.86 9.65
N ASP A 34 -10.10 19.47 9.54
CA ASP A 34 -9.43 19.66 8.24
C ASP A 34 -8.81 18.36 7.71
N GLU A 35 -8.66 18.30 6.38
CA GLU A 35 -8.25 17.13 5.62
C GLU A 35 -6.84 16.63 5.98
N ASN A 36 -6.03 17.48 6.60
CA ASN A 36 -4.71 17.16 7.15
C ASN A 36 -4.78 16.44 8.52
N SER A 37 -5.83 15.64 8.73
CA SER A 37 -5.97 14.84 9.93
C SER A 37 -4.81 13.82 10.04
N PHE A 38 -4.38 13.56 11.26
CA PHE A 38 -3.37 12.52 11.55
C PHE A 38 -3.79 11.14 11.01
N VAL A 39 -5.10 10.89 10.93
CA VAL A 39 -5.69 9.67 10.38
C VAL A 39 -5.42 9.57 8.88
N SER A 40 -5.71 10.63 8.12
CA SER A 40 -5.44 10.69 6.67
C SER A 40 -3.96 10.46 6.37
N HIS A 41 -3.07 11.02 7.18
CA HIS A 41 -1.63 10.85 6.99
C HIS A 41 -1.17 9.40 7.24
N SER A 42 -1.73 8.74 8.26
CA SER A 42 -1.46 7.33 8.55
C SER A 42 -1.97 6.41 7.44
N GLU A 43 -3.19 6.65 6.96
CA GLU A 43 -3.78 5.90 5.85
C GLU A 43 -2.96 6.07 4.57
N ASN A 44 -2.57 7.30 4.23
CA ASN A 44 -1.73 7.57 3.06
C ASN A 44 -0.36 6.88 3.16
N LYS A 45 0.25 6.84 4.35
CA LYS A 45 1.50 6.08 4.57
C LYS A 45 1.31 4.58 4.37
N ARG A 46 0.21 4.01 4.87
CA ARG A 46 -0.11 2.59 4.66
C ARG A 46 -0.31 2.29 3.18
N ARG A 47 -1.11 3.12 2.48
CA ARG A 47 -1.35 3.00 1.04
C ARG A 47 -0.06 3.11 0.24
N LEU A 48 0.82 4.04 0.60
CA LEU A 48 2.14 4.19 -0.03
C LEU A 48 2.99 2.92 0.14
N ASN A 49 3.01 2.34 1.34
CA ASN A 49 3.74 1.10 1.59
C ASN A 49 3.16 -0.07 0.78
N GLU A 50 1.83 -0.20 0.72
CA GLU A 50 1.15 -1.22 -0.08
C GLU A 50 1.47 -1.08 -1.57
N LEU A 51 1.38 0.14 -2.11
CA LEU A 51 1.74 0.43 -3.51
C LEU A 51 3.21 0.12 -3.79
N THR A 52 4.11 0.40 -2.85
CA THR A 52 5.54 0.11 -2.99
C THR A 52 5.80 -1.40 -3.01
N LYS A 53 5.12 -2.17 -2.14
CA LYS A 53 5.19 -3.64 -2.14
C LYS A 53 4.65 -4.22 -3.44
N GLN A 54 3.49 -3.75 -3.91
CA GLN A 54 2.91 -4.16 -5.19
C GLN A 54 3.86 -3.85 -6.35
N LYS A 55 4.43 -2.65 -6.38
CA LYS A 55 5.43 -2.27 -7.38
C LYS A 55 6.61 -3.24 -7.41
N LYS A 56 7.18 -3.54 -6.24
CA LYS A 56 8.30 -4.49 -6.15
C LYS A 56 7.91 -5.87 -6.67
N TYR A 57 6.76 -6.39 -6.21
CA TYR A 57 6.23 -7.69 -6.66
C TYR A 57 6.05 -7.76 -8.18
N TYR A 58 5.45 -6.73 -8.79
CA TYR A 58 5.22 -6.74 -10.23
C TYR A 58 6.50 -6.58 -11.03
N ILE A 59 7.50 -5.84 -10.54
CA ILE A 59 8.82 -5.75 -11.21
C ILE A 59 9.48 -7.13 -11.25
N GLU A 60 9.53 -7.83 -10.12
CA GLU A 60 10.09 -9.19 -10.03
C GLU A 60 9.32 -10.16 -10.94
N ARG A 61 7.99 -10.04 -10.97
CA ARG A 61 7.16 -10.89 -11.81
C ARG A 61 7.38 -10.63 -13.31
N ILE A 62 7.49 -9.36 -13.70
CA ILE A 62 7.77 -8.97 -15.09
C ILE A 62 9.14 -9.51 -15.53
N GLU A 63 10.15 -9.46 -14.67
CA GLU A 63 11.47 -10.00 -14.97
C GLU A 63 11.42 -11.52 -15.20
N ALA A 64 10.76 -12.26 -14.29
CA ALA A 64 10.58 -13.70 -14.44
C ALA A 64 9.76 -14.07 -15.69
N ASP A 65 8.68 -13.33 -15.98
CA ASP A 65 7.82 -13.61 -17.14
C ASP A 65 8.49 -13.21 -18.46
N LYS A 66 9.36 -12.19 -18.47
CA LYS A 66 10.23 -11.89 -19.63
C LYS A 66 11.19 -13.01 -19.94
N GLN A 67 11.85 -13.57 -18.92
CA GLN A 67 12.75 -14.70 -19.11
C GLN A 67 12.00 -15.90 -19.71
N LYS A 68 10.80 -16.20 -19.19
CA LYS A 68 9.94 -17.25 -19.77
C LYS A 68 9.56 -16.96 -21.22
N LEU A 69 9.24 -15.70 -21.56
CA LEU A 69 8.93 -15.32 -22.94
C LEU A 69 10.13 -15.51 -23.87
N GLU A 70 11.34 -15.19 -23.41
CA GLU A 70 12.57 -15.46 -24.17
C GLU A 70 12.76 -16.97 -24.38
N ASP A 71 12.58 -17.78 -23.33
CA ASP A 71 12.66 -19.25 -23.43
C ASP A 71 11.63 -19.82 -24.43
N LEU A 72 10.40 -19.31 -24.40
CA LEU A 72 9.34 -19.68 -25.34
C LEU A 72 9.66 -19.26 -26.79
N SER A 73 10.34 -18.12 -26.96
CA SER A 73 10.68 -17.55 -28.27
C SER A 73 12.00 -18.08 -28.81
N ALA A 74 12.78 -18.82 -28.01
CA ALA A 74 14.10 -19.34 -28.37
C ALA A 74 14.08 -20.48 -29.41
N GLY A 75 12.89 -20.99 -29.77
CA GLY A 75 12.70 -21.96 -30.84
C GLY A 75 11.77 -23.11 -30.47
N GLU A 76 11.43 -23.92 -31.46
CA GLU A 76 10.45 -25.02 -31.33
C GLU A 76 10.85 -26.04 -30.25
N LYS A 77 12.15 -26.32 -30.09
CA LYS A 77 12.65 -27.27 -29.08
C LYS A 77 12.45 -26.79 -27.65
N GLN A 78 12.66 -25.51 -27.38
CA GLN A 78 12.48 -24.90 -26.07
C GLN A 78 11.00 -24.75 -25.74
N LEU A 79 10.18 -24.43 -26.73
CA LEU A 79 8.72 -24.40 -26.61
C LEU A 79 8.16 -25.80 -26.30
N GLU A 80 8.62 -26.84 -27.01
CA GLU A 80 8.22 -28.23 -26.74
C GLU A 80 8.64 -28.65 -25.32
N LYS A 81 9.87 -28.33 -24.91
CA LYS A 81 10.35 -28.60 -23.54
C LYS A 81 9.43 -27.94 -22.49
N PHE A 82 9.10 -26.66 -22.68
CA PHE A 82 8.21 -25.92 -21.78
C PHE A 82 6.81 -26.53 -21.72
N ALA A 83 6.22 -26.89 -22.87
CA ALA A 83 4.91 -27.52 -22.95
C ALA A 83 4.88 -28.87 -22.22
N ARG A 84 5.95 -29.67 -22.33
CA ARG A 84 6.11 -30.95 -21.64
C ARG A 84 6.27 -30.80 -20.13
N GLU A 85 7.13 -29.88 -19.68
CA GLU A 85 7.45 -29.72 -18.25
C GLU A 85 6.34 -29.00 -17.47
N GLN A 86 5.69 -27.98 -18.06
CA GLN A 86 4.72 -27.15 -17.34
C GLN A 86 3.27 -27.60 -17.52
N TYR A 87 2.95 -28.17 -18.69
CA TYR A 87 1.59 -28.54 -19.06
C TYR A 87 1.42 -30.03 -19.32
N TYR A 88 2.48 -30.83 -19.16
CA TYR A 88 2.44 -32.28 -19.37
C TYR A 88 1.91 -32.66 -20.77
N MET A 89 2.17 -31.83 -21.78
CA MET A 89 1.74 -32.09 -23.15
C MET A 89 2.53 -33.24 -23.76
N SER A 90 1.83 -34.13 -24.48
CA SER A 90 2.40 -35.22 -25.28
C SER A 90 1.87 -35.18 -26.71
N LYS A 91 2.55 -35.87 -27.63
CA LYS A 91 2.04 -36.09 -28.99
C LYS A 91 0.94 -37.17 -28.98
N PRO A 92 0.05 -37.22 -30.01
CA PRO A 92 -1.02 -38.21 -30.07
C PRO A 92 -0.54 -39.68 -30.06
N ASP A 93 0.69 -39.92 -30.48
CA ASP A 93 1.36 -41.22 -30.55
C ASP A 93 2.34 -41.45 -29.38
N GLU A 94 2.23 -40.67 -28.29
CA GLU A 94 3.15 -40.70 -27.16
C GLU A 94 2.42 -40.87 -25.81
N ASP A 95 2.88 -41.85 -25.03
CA ASP A 95 2.41 -42.08 -23.66
C ASP A 95 3.27 -41.29 -22.64
N LEU A 96 2.61 -40.50 -21.78
CA LEU A 96 3.26 -39.72 -20.73
C LEU A 96 3.22 -40.46 -19.38
N PHE A 97 4.38 -40.70 -18.78
CA PHE A 97 4.50 -41.30 -17.44
C PHE A 97 4.95 -40.24 -16.42
N ILE A 98 4.17 -40.04 -15.35
CA ILE A 98 4.54 -39.19 -14.21
C ILE A 98 4.92 -40.12 -13.06
N VAL A 99 6.18 -40.10 -12.67
CA VAL A 99 6.67 -40.86 -11.52
C VAL A 99 6.53 -39.98 -10.28
N ILE A 100 5.70 -40.43 -9.34
CA ILE A 100 5.54 -39.80 -8.03
C ILE A 100 6.31 -40.68 -7.04
N GLU A 101 7.29 -40.11 -6.35
CA GLU A 101 7.95 -40.81 -5.24
C GLU A 101 6.94 -40.88 -4.08
N GLU A 102 6.58 -42.09 -3.66
CA GLU A 102 5.83 -42.32 -2.42
C GLU A 102 6.81 -42.22 -1.24
N GLU A 103 6.58 -41.27 -0.33
CA GLU A 103 7.30 -41.17 0.95
C GLU A 103 6.98 -42.33 1.90
#